data_AF-A0A7S3EQG5-F1
#
_entry.id   AF-A0A7S3EQG5-F1
#
_cell.length_a   1.000
_cell.length_b   1.000
_cell.length_c   1.000
_cell.angle_alpha   90.00
_cell.angle_beta   90.00
_cell.angle_gamma   90.00
#
_symmetry.space_group_name_H-M   'P 1'
#
loop_
_entity.id
_entity.type
_entity.pdbx_description
1 polymer ?
#
loop_
_entity_poly.entity_id
_entity_poly.type
_entity_poly.pdbx_seq_one_letter_code
_entity_poly.pdbx_strand_id
1 'polypeptide(L)'
;KIPVAADWWALGCTVFEIFCGQIRSPSDLKNIDDMPEVLRPDYMRMLSANPSARLRPAELLSNPLFEEDYVSLQLFLEMLNVKDAVEKDRFFTKLAERVPALPKP
;
A
#
# COMPACT_ATOMS: atom_id res chain seq x y z
N LYS A 1 18.61 -7.57 -16.58
CA LYS A 1 17.27 -7.21 -16.03
C LYS A 1 17.38 -6.07 -15.00
N ILE A 2 18.18 -5.04 -15.30
CA ILE A 2 18.33 -3.83 -14.48
C ILE A 2 17.13 -2.84 -14.57
N PRO A 3 16.36 -2.75 -15.69
CA PRO A 3 15.28 -1.76 -15.80
C PRO A 3 14.23 -1.90 -14.70
N VAL A 4 13.75 -3.12 -14.49
CA VAL A 4 12.66 -3.42 -13.53
C VAL A 4 13.08 -3.17 -12.08
N ALA A 5 14.35 -3.39 -11.75
CA ALA A 5 14.84 -3.14 -10.40
C ALA A 5 14.96 -1.63 -10.10
N ALA A 6 15.17 -0.79 -11.13
CA ALA A 6 15.12 0.66 -10.99
C ALA A 6 13.69 1.14 -10.72
N ASP A 7 12.69 0.54 -11.37
CA ASP A 7 11.27 0.84 -11.11
C ASP A 7 10.89 0.56 -9.64
N TRP A 8 11.41 -0.52 -9.04
CA TRP A 8 11.16 -0.85 -7.63
C TRP A 8 11.79 0.17 -6.67
N TRP A 9 12.95 0.71 -7.01
CA TRP A 9 13.57 1.78 -6.24
C TRP A 9 12.80 3.10 -6.38
N ALA A 10 12.32 3.40 -7.59
CA ALA A 10 11.47 4.55 -7.84
C ALA A 10 10.14 4.46 -7.07
N LEU A 11 9.53 3.26 -6.98
CA LEU A 11 8.37 3.00 -6.14
C LEU A 11 8.69 3.28 -4.65
N GLY A 12 9.86 2.87 -4.18
CA GLY A 12 10.33 3.22 -2.83
C GLY A 12 10.39 4.74 -2.61
N CYS A 13 10.85 5.50 -3.61
CA CYS A 13 10.85 6.96 -3.54
C CYS A 13 9.42 7.53 -3.49
N THR A 14 8.49 7.01 -4.29
CA THR A 14 7.07 7.41 -4.21
C THR A 14 6.46 7.13 -2.84
N VAL A 15 6.76 5.96 -2.26
CA VAL A 15 6.31 5.61 -0.90
C VAL A 15 6.86 6.61 0.12
N PHE A 16 8.14 6.98 0.02
CA PHE A 16 8.71 8.04 0.86
C PHE A 16 7.95 9.36 0.68
N GLU A 17 7.68 9.78 -0.54
CA GLU A 17 7.01 11.06 -0.80
C GLU A 17 5.59 11.11 -0.25
N ILE A 18 4.87 9.99 -0.26
CA ILE A 18 3.52 9.87 0.30
C ILE A 18 3.53 10.14 1.82
N PHE A 19 4.51 9.62 2.55
CA PHE A 19 4.51 9.66 4.02
C PHE A 19 5.40 10.75 4.62
N CYS A 20 6.55 11.02 4.00
CA CYS A 20 7.57 11.94 4.52
C CYS A 20 7.68 13.24 3.70
N GLY A 21 6.97 13.35 2.58
CA GLY A 21 6.95 14.54 1.72
C GLY A 21 8.10 14.60 0.71
N GLN A 22 8.29 15.78 0.12
CA GLN A 22 9.14 15.96 -1.06
C GLN A 22 10.61 15.59 -0.83
N ILE A 23 11.17 14.78 -1.73
CA ILE A 23 12.61 14.47 -1.76
C ILE A 23 13.36 15.65 -2.38
N ARG A 24 14.22 16.30 -1.60
CA ARG A 24 15.11 17.39 -2.05
C ARG A 24 16.54 16.92 -2.22
N SER A 25 16.93 15.91 -1.46
CA SER A 25 18.26 15.33 -1.46
C SER A 25 18.22 13.82 -1.22
N PRO A 26 19.20 13.04 -1.72
CA PRO A 26 19.28 11.61 -1.41
C PRO A 26 19.40 11.28 0.09
N SER A 27 19.89 12.22 0.90
CA SER A 27 19.94 12.06 2.37
C SER A 27 18.56 12.03 3.01
N ASP A 28 17.54 12.63 2.38
CA ASP A 28 16.19 12.71 2.93
C ASP A 28 15.56 11.33 3.09
N LEU A 29 15.93 10.36 2.24
CA LEU A 29 15.46 8.97 2.28
C LEU A 29 15.79 8.22 3.59
N LYS A 30 16.60 8.83 4.47
CA LYS A 30 16.86 8.30 5.81
C LYS A 30 15.88 8.82 6.86
N ASN A 31 15.20 9.94 6.58
CA ASN A 31 14.29 10.62 7.49
C ASN A 31 12.88 10.01 7.36
N ILE A 32 12.70 8.83 7.94
CA ILE A 32 11.45 8.05 7.81
C ILE A 32 10.55 8.14 9.04
N ASP A 33 10.71 9.18 9.85
CA ASP A 33 10.03 9.31 11.14
C ASP A 33 8.50 9.47 11.00
N ASP A 34 8.03 10.05 9.91
CA ASP A 34 6.60 10.18 9.60
C ASP A 34 6.01 8.92 8.92
N MET A 35 6.85 7.94 8.57
CA MET A 35 6.41 6.70 7.93
C MET A 35 5.80 5.72 8.96
N PRO A 36 4.67 5.06 8.64
CA PRO A 36 4.11 4.00 9.49
C PRO A 36 5.16 2.93 9.83
N GLU A 37 5.26 2.57 11.12
CA GLU A 37 6.29 1.63 11.60
C GLU A 37 6.26 0.28 10.86
N VAL A 38 5.05 -0.20 10.52
CA VAL A 38 4.82 -1.44 9.77
C VAL A 38 5.41 -1.43 8.36
N LEU A 39 5.60 -0.25 7.76
CA LEU A 39 6.10 -0.09 6.40
C LEU A 39 7.62 0.07 6.33
N ARG A 40 8.25 0.57 7.41
CA ARG A 40 9.68 0.91 7.42
C ARG A 40 10.60 -0.24 6.98
N PRO A 41 10.40 -1.51 7.41
CA PRO A 41 11.27 -2.61 6.99
C PRO A 41 11.21 -2.86 5.48
N ASP A 42 10.00 -2.86 4.92
CA ASP A 42 9.77 -3.09 3.49
C ASP A 42 10.27 -1.91 2.65
N TYR A 43 10.10 -0.68 3.15
CA TYR A 43 10.71 0.51 2.57
C TYR A 43 12.24 0.41 2.47
N MET A 44 12.92 0.03 3.55
CA MET A 44 14.37 -0.14 3.53
C MET A 44 14.81 -1.21 2.52
N ARG A 45 14.03 -2.30 2.37
CA ARG A 45 14.29 -3.33 1.35
C ARG A 45 14.11 -2.77 -0.07
N MET A 46 13.10 -1.94 -0.34
CA MET A 46 12.91 -1.29 -1.65
C MET A 46 14.12 -0.43 -2.05
N LEU A 47 14.72 0.27 -1.09
CA LEU A 47 15.88 1.14 -1.32
C LEU A 47 17.24 0.44 -1.25
N SER A 48 17.29 -0.89 -1.21
CA SER A 48 18.54 -1.65 -1.21
C SER A 48 19.47 -1.23 -2.36
N ALA A 49 20.73 -0.94 -2.02
CA ALA A 49 21.78 -0.65 -3.00
C ALA A 49 22.07 -1.85 -3.90
N ASN A 50 21.84 -3.08 -3.41
CA ASN A 50 21.87 -4.29 -4.21
C ASN A 50 20.51 -4.49 -4.92
N PRO A 51 20.46 -4.37 -6.27
CA PRO A 51 19.20 -4.50 -7.02
C PRO A 51 18.51 -5.85 -6.84
N SER A 52 19.27 -6.93 -6.65
CA SER A 52 18.71 -8.29 -6.48
C SER A 52 18.06 -8.51 -5.12
N ALA A 53 18.40 -7.69 -4.13
CA ALA A 53 17.83 -7.76 -2.77
C ALA A 53 16.65 -6.81 -2.57
N ARG A 54 16.27 -6.03 -3.60
CA ARG A 54 15.13 -5.11 -3.52
C ARG A 54 13.82 -5.86 -3.39
N LEU A 55 12.94 -5.36 -2.53
CA LEU A 55 11.57 -5.87 -2.38
C LEU A 55 10.82 -5.78 -3.70
N ARG A 56 10.14 -6.85 -4.10
CA ARG A 56 9.29 -6.83 -5.28
C ARG A 56 7.94 -6.17 -4.93
N PRO A 57 7.34 -5.36 -5.82
CA PRO A 57 6.06 -4.72 -5.55
C PRO A 57 4.94 -5.68 -5.17
N ALA A 58 4.93 -6.90 -5.72
CA ALA A 58 3.96 -7.92 -5.36
C ALA A 58 4.11 -8.40 -3.90
N GLU A 59 5.34 -8.42 -3.35
CA GLU A 59 5.59 -8.74 -1.95
C GLU A 59 5.12 -7.60 -1.02
N LEU A 60 5.22 -6.34 -1.47
CA LEU A 60 4.74 -5.18 -0.72
C LEU A 60 3.24 -5.24 -0.43
N LEU A 61 2.44 -5.81 -1.34
CA LEU A 61 0.99 -5.95 -1.15
C LEU A 61 0.60 -6.86 0.02
N SER A 62 1.54 -7.64 0.55
CA SER A 62 1.35 -8.43 1.77
C SER A 62 1.68 -7.66 3.05
N ASN A 63 2.08 -6.40 2.96
CA ASN A 63 2.34 -5.57 4.13
C ASN A 63 1.00 -5.22 4.84
N PRO A 64 0.95 -5.28 6.19
CA PRO A 64 -0.25 -4.93 6.96
C PRO A 64 -0.81 -3.53 6.70
N LEU A 65 -0.01 -2.60 6.16
CA LEU A 65 -0.47 -1.29 5.70
C LEU A 65 -1.67 -1.38 4.73
N PHE A 66 -1.75 -2.46 3.94
CA PHE A 66 -2.84 -2.67 2.99
C PHE A 66 -4.01 -3.47 3.58
N GLU A 67 -3.88 -3.95 4.83
CA GLU A 67 -4.94 -4.65 5.57
C GLU A 67 -5.90 -3.65 6.25
N GLU A 68 -6.39 -2.69 5.46
CA GLU A 68 -7.38 -1.71 5.92
C GLU A 68 -8.80 -2.14 5.53
N ASP A 69 -9.74 -1.86 6.42
CA ASP A 69 -11.16 -2.21 6.22
C ASP A 69 -11.75 -1.52 4.98
N TYR A 70 -11.28 -0.31 4.69
CA TYR A 70 -11.64 0.43 3.49
C TYR A 70 -11.12 -0.24 2.21
N VAL A 71 -9.86 -0.69 2.20
CA VAL A 71 -9.25 -1.38 1.06
C VAL A 71 -10.00 -2.68 0.78
N SER A 72 -10.32 -3.43 1.83
CA SER A 72 -11.10 -4.67 1.74
C SER A 72 -12.51 -4.43 1.16
N LEU A 73 -13.16 -3.35 1.57
CA LEU A 73 -14.46 -2.93 1.07
C LEU A 73 -14.40 -2.56 -0.43
N GLN A 74 -13.38 -1.80 -0.83
CA GLN A 74 -13.19 -1.40 -2.22
C GLN A 74 -12.93 -2.61 -3.13
N LEU A 75 -12.06 -3.53 -2.71
CA LEU A 75 -11.80 -4.78 -3.45
C LEU A 75 -13.05 -5.64 -3.61
N PHE A 76 -13.92 -5.69 -2.60
CA PHE A 76 -15.21 -6.38 -2.74
C PHE A 76 -16.12 -5.70 -3.76
N LEU A 77 -16.18 -4.36 -3.76
CA LEU A 77 -16.98 -3.58 -4.72
C LEU A 77 -16.52 -3.81 -6.16
N GLU A 78 -15.21 -3.89 -6.41
CA GLU A 78 -14.66 -4.20 -7.74
C GLU A 78 -15.12 -5.56 -8.27
N MET A 79 -15.28 -6.54 -7.37
CA MET A 79 -15.71 -7.89 -7.71
C MET A 79 -17.22 -8.09 -7.56
N LEU A 80 -18.00 -7.06 -7.22
CA LEU A 80 -19.39 -7.19 -6.80
C LEU A 80 -20.26 -7.94 -7.82
N ASN A 81 -20.05 -7.71 -9.11
CA ASN A 81 -20.89 -8.30 -10.15
C ASN A 81 -20.74 -9.84 -10.25
N VAL A 82 -19.57 -10.39 -9.91
CA VAL A 82 -19.29 -11.83 -9.93
C VAL A 82 -19.62 -12.54 -8.60
N LYS A 83 -20.08 -11.79 -7.59
CA LYS A 83 -20.49 -12.32 -6.28
C LYS A 83 -21.89 -12.94 -6.31
N ASP A 84 -22.09 -13.97 -5.50
CA ASP A 84 -23.40 -14.58 -5.33
C ASP A 84 -24.35 -13.72 -4.47
N ALA A 85 -25.63 -14.11 -4.43
CA ALA A 85 -26.65 -13.34 -3.70
C ALA A 85 -26.41 -13.29 -2.18
N VAL A 86 -25.84 -14.36 -1.60
CA VAL A 86 -25.58 -14.46 -0.15
C VAL A 86 -24.39 -13.58 0.23
N GLU A 87 -23.32 -13.61 -0.58
CA GLU A 87 -22.15 -12.73 -0.41
C GLU A 87 -22.56 -11.26 -0.50
N LYS A 88 -23.42 -10.92 -1.47
CA LYS A 88 -23.94 -9.56 -1.66
C LYS A 88 -24.75 -9.08 -0.46
N ASP A 89 -25.70 -9.89 0.00
CA ASP A 89 -26.55 -9.55 1.16
C ASP A 89 -25.73 -9.33 2.44
N ARG A 90 -24.77 -10.24 2.70
CA ARG A 90 -23.83 -10.10 3.82
C ARG A 90 -22.98 -8.84 3.70
N PHE A 91 -22.52 -8.51 2.50
CA PHE A 91 -21.74 -7.30 2.25
C PHE A 91 -22.56 -6.04 2.50
N PHE A 92 -23.78 -5.93 1.95
CA PHE A 92 -24.61 -4.73 2.12
C PHE A 92 -25.00 -4.50 3.57
N THR A 93 -25.24 -5.57 4.34
CA THR A 93 -25.46 -5.48 5.79
C THR A 93 -24.25 -4.87 6.50
N LYS A 94 -23.04 -5.39 6.25
CA LYS A 94 -21.79 -4.85 6.83
C LYS A 94 -21.46 -3.44 6.33
N LEU A 95 -21.79 -3.14 5.07
CA LEU A 95 -21.54 -1.84 4.48
C LEU A 95 -22.33 -0.77 5.23
N ALA A 96 -23.63 -1.00 5.50
CA ALA A 96 -24.48 -0.07 6.23
C ALA A 96 -23.90 0.31 7.61
N GLU A 97 -23.30 -0.65 8.32
CA GLU A 97 -22.62 -0.42 9.60
C GLU A 97 -21.34 0.42 9.45
N ARG A 98 -20.64 0.28 8.31
CA ARG A 98 -19.34 0.90 8.05
C ARG A 98 -19.42 2.27 7.37
N VAL A 99 -20.53 2.60 6.69
CA VAL A 99 -20.73 3.88 5.99
C VAL A 99 -20.32 5.11 6.84
N PRO A 100 -20.69 5.21 8.14
CA PRO A 100 -20.33 6.38 8.94
C PRO A 100 -18.82 6.58 9.16
N ALA A 101 -18.04 5.51 9.07
CA ALA A 101 -16.59 5.52 9.29
C ALA A 101 -15.78 5.74 7.99
N LEU A 102 -16.44 5.78 6.84
CA LEU A 102 -15.75 6.01 5.56
C LEU A 102 -15.20 7.44 5.47
N PRO A 103 -14.06 7.64 4.78
CA PRO A 103 -13.55 8.97 4.48
C PRO A 103 -14.64 9.82 3.83
N LYS A 104 -14.85 11.03 4.35
CA LYS A 104 -15.80 11.99 3.76
C LYS A 104 -15.13 12.73 2.60
N PRO A 105 -15.88 13.07 1.54
CA PRO A 105 -15.39 13.89 0.45
C PRO A 105 -15.03 15.31 0.89
#